data_AF-A0A7C5KGM4-F1
#
_entry.id   AF-A0A7C5KGM4-F1
#
_cell.length_a   1.000
_cell.length_b   1.000
_cell.length_c   1.000
_cell.angle_alpha   90.00
_cell.angle_beta   90.00
_cell.angle_gamma   90.00
#
_symmetry.space_group_name_H-M   'P 1'
#
loop_
_entity.id
_entity.type
_entity.pdbx_description
1 polymer ?
#
loop_
_entity_poly.entity_id
_entity_poly.type
_entity_poly.pdbx_seq_one_letter_code
_entity_poly.pdbx_strand_id
1 'polypeptide(L)'
;MDVTPIIDPLNEAQREAVTAPPGSALVLAGAGSGKTRVLVHRIAWLIQVEGLSPWGILAVTFTNKAAREMRSRIEALLGQPAGGMWVGTFHGLAHRLLRAHWQEAGLPQG
;
A
#
# COMPACT_ATOMS: atom_id res chain seq x y z
N MET A 1 -21.54 -1.34 2.37
CA MET A 1 -20.24 -1.49 3.08
C MET A 1 -20.00 -0.18 3.79
N ASP A 2 -19.62 -0.20 5.07
CA ASP A 2 -19.36 1.03 5.81
C ASP A 2 -17.98 1.58 5.45
N VAL A 3 -17.94 2.70 4.74
CA VAL A 3 -16.70 3.36 4.28
C VAL A 3 -16.25 4.46 5.25
N THR A 4 -17.06 4.79 6.26
CA THR A 4 -16.79 5.84 7.25
C THR A 4 -15.38 5.73 7.87
N PRO A 5 -14.88 4.54 8.27
CA PRO A 5 -13.53 4.42 8.82
C PRO A 5 -12.42 4.85 7.86
N ILE A 6 -12.65 4.75 6.55
CA ILE A 6 -11.70 5.15 5.51
C ILE A 6 -11.75 6.66 5.25
N ILE A 7 -12.93 7.27 5.20
CA ILE A 7 -13.04 8.66 4.70
C ILE A 7 -13.18 9.72 5.79
N ASP A 8 -13.92 9.47 6.86
CA ASP A 8 -14.24 10.48 7.89
C ASP A 8 -13.00 11.07 8.56
N PRO A 9 -11.95 10.28 8.88
CA PRO A 9 -10.78 10.80 9.58
C PRO A 9 -9.90 11.74 8.75
N LEU A 10 -10.14 11.86 7.45
CA LEU A 10 -9.32 12.60 6.49
C LEU A 10 -9.78 14.06 6.36
N ASN A 11 -8.89 14.96 5.92
CA ASN A 11 -9.31 16.29 5.47
C ASN A 11 -9.72 16.25 3.97
N GLU A 12 -10.19 17.36 3.42
CA GLU A 12 -10.72 17.41 2.05
C GLU A 12 -9.70 16.96 0.99
N ALA A 13 -8.48 17.52 1.01
CA ALA A 13 -7.44 17.15 0.04
C ALA A 13 -6.99 15.68 0.19
N GLN A 14 -6.98 15.15 1.42
CA GLN A 14 -6.69 13.74 1.67
C GLN A 14 -7.82 12.83 1.16
N ARG A 15 -9.09 13.23 1.34
CA ARG A 15 -10.24 12.51 0.81
C ARG A 15 -10.17 12.45 -0.71
N GLU A 16 -9.94 13.58 -1.38
CA GLU A 16 -9.77 13.65 -2.83
C GLU A 16 -8.66 12.69 -3.33
N ALA A 17 -7.49 12.69 -2.68
CA ALA A 17 -6.41 11.79 -3.04
C ALA A 17 -6.74 10.30 -2.79
N VAL A 18 -7.54 10.00 -1.75
CA VAL A 18 -7.95 8.63 -1.41
C VAL A 18 -9.04 8.11 -2.34
N THR A 19 -9.96 8.95 -2.79
CA THR A 19 -11.13 8.58 -3.61
C THR A 19 -10.93 8.85 -5.11
N ALA A 20 -9.76 9.35 -5.52
CA ALA A 20 -9.44 9.59 -6.93
C ALA A 20 -9.75 8.36 -7.82
N PRO A 21 -10.15 8.54 -9.09
CA PRO A 21 -10.41 7.41 -9.98
C PRO A 21 -9.15 6.56 -10.23
N PRO A 22 -9.28 5.30 -10.68
CA PRO A 22 -8.14 4.48 -11.07
C PRO A 22 -7.29 5.18 -12.15
N GLY A 23 -5.97 5.19 -11.96
CA GLY A 23 -5.03 5.84 -12.86
C GLY A 23 -3.75 6.29 -12.18
N SER A 24 -2.84 6.89 -12.95
CA SER A 24 -1.63 7.49 -12.41
C SER A 24 -1.94 8.80 -11.68
N ALA A 25 -1.49 8.92 -10.44
CA ALA A 25 -1.66 10.12 -9.63
C ALA A 25 -0.37 10.49 -8.91
N LEU A 26 -0.16 11.80 -8.71
CA LEU A 26 0.95 12.36 -7.94
C LEU A 26 0.40 13.17 -6.76
N VAL A 27 0.72 12.76 -5.53
CA VAL A 27 0.33 13.48 -4.32
C VAL A 27 1.55 14.21 -3.76
N LEU A 28 1.63 15.52 -4.00
CA LEU A 28 2.68 16.39 -3.45
C LEU A 28 2.22 16.96 -2.11
N ALA A 29 3.01 16.74 -1.06
CA ALA A 29 2.67 17.27 0.26
C ALA A 29 3.90 17.47 1.16
N GLY A 30 3.86 18.52 1.99
CA GLY A 30 4.91 18.86 2.94
C GLY A 30 5.13 17.81 4.05
N ALA A 31 6.15 18.00 4.88
CA ALA A 31 6.33 17.18 6.09
C ALA A 31 5.09 17.29 7.00
N GLY A 32 4.73 16.22 7.72
CA GLY A 32 3.60 16.22 8.65
C GLY A 32 2.18 16.23 8.01
N SER A 33 2.05 16.40 6.70
CA SER A 33 0.77 16.47 5.97
C SER A 33 -0.06 15.18 5.90
N GLY A 34 0.46 14.06 6.42
CA GLY A 34 -0.25 12.78 6.39
C GLY A 34 -0.09 11.95 5.11
N LYS A 35 0.99 12.12 4.32
CA LYS A 35 1.26 11.29 3.11
C LYS A 35 1.08 9.79 3.32
N THR A 36 1.67 9.24 4.40
CA THR A 36 1.52 7.81 4.73
C THR A 36 0.07 7.45 5.06
N ARG A 37 -0.68 8.36 5.68
CA ARG A 37 -2.10 8.18 5.97
C ARG A 37 -2.89 8.08 4.67
N VAL A 38 -2.66 8.98 3.72
CA VAL A 38 -3.29 8.93 2.39
C VAL A 38 -3.01 7.60 1.70
N LEU A 39 -1.76 7.12 1.69
CA LEU A 39 -1.42 5.82 1.09
C LEU A 39 -2.18 4.65 1.73
N VAL A 40 -2.22 4.58 3.06
CA VAL A 40 -2.94 3.52 3.79
C VAL A 40 -4.43 3.53 3.47
N HIS A 41 -5.06 4.71 3.54
CA HIS A 41 -6.48 4.86 3.29
C HIS A 41 -6.84 4.61 1.82
N ARG A 42 -5.96 5.00 0.87
CA ARG A 42 -6.11 4.70 -0.55
C ARG A 42 -6.08 3.20 -0.81
N ILE A 43 -5.18 2.45 -0.18
CA ILE A 43 -5.13 0.99 -0.31
C ILE A 43 -6.42 0.36 0.22
N ALA A 44 -6.92 0.81 1.37
CA ALA A 44 -8.19 0.32 1.90
C ALA A 44 -9.38 0.66 0.98
N TRP A 45 -9.42 1.87 0.41
CA TRP A 45 -10.42 2.28 -0.57
C TRP A 45 -10.41 1.38 -1.81
N LEU A 46 -9.23 1.13 -2.38
CA LEU A 46 -9.06 0.26 -3.54
C LEU A 46 -9.59 -1.15 -3.28
N ILE A 47 -9.39 -1.70 -2.08
CA ILE A 47 -9.85 -3.04 -1.73
C ILE A 47 -11.36 -3.06 -1.44
N GLN A 48 -11.83 -2.19 -0.56
CA GLN A 48 -13.20 -2.24 -0.03
C GLN A 48 -14.24 -1.61 -0.97
N VAL A 49 -13.86 -0.55 -1.68
CA VAL A 49 -14.79 0.22 -2.52
C VAL A 49 -14.63 -0.14 -4.00
N GLU A 50 -13.40 -0.15 -4.50
CA GLU A 50 -13.13 -0.51 -5.91
C GLU A 50 -13.09 -2.02 -6.15
N GLY A 51 -13.15 -2.84 -5.09
CA GLY A 51 -13.19 -4.31 -5.17
C GLY A 51 -11.90 -4.95 -5.68
N LEU A 52 -10.75 -4.25 -5.58
CA LEU A 52 -9.47 -4.79 -6.02
C LEU A 52 -9.00 -5.90 -5.10
N SER A 53 -8.54 -6.99 -5.71
CA SER A 53 -7.88 -8.06 -4.98
C SER A 53 -6.60 -7.55 -4.31
N PRO A 54 -6.34 -7.86 -3.02
CA PRO A 54 -5.09 -7.51 -2.36
C PRO A 54 -3.84 -7.99 -3.10
N TRP A 55 -3.95 -9.10 -3.85
CA TRP A 55 -2.89 -9.64 -4.70
C TRP A 55 -2.48 -8.71 -5.85
N GLY A 56 -3.35 -7.79 -6.26
CA GLY A 56 -3.09 -6.77 -7.28
C GLY A 56 -2.44 -5.50 -6.74
N ILE A 57 -2.12 -5.43 -5.44
CA ILE A 57 -1.58 -4.22 -4.80
C ILE A 57 -0.11 -4.42 -4.41
N LEU A 58 0.72 -3.49 -4.86
CA LEU A 58 2.12 -3.34 -4.44
C LEU A 58 2.32 -1.98 -3.79
N ALA A 59 2.80 -1.98 -2.55
CA ALA A 59 3.14 -0.79 -1.77
C ALA A 59 4.63 -0.84 -1.39
N VAL A 60 5.40 0.12 -1.92
CA VAL A 60 6.86 0.18 -1.75
C VAL A 60 7.29 1.44 -1.01
N THR A 61 8.30 1.32 -0.15
CA THR A 61 8.92 2.44 0.56
C THR A 61 10.43 2.22 0.73
N PHE A 62 11.13 3.16 1.36
CA PHE A 62 12.60 3.08 1.52
C PHE A 62 13.03 2.30 2.75
N THR A 63 12.32 2.42 3.87
CA THR A 63 12.76 1.85 5.15
C THR A 63 11.89 0.69 5.59
N ASN A 64 12.52 -0.30 6.24
CA ASN A 64 11.80 -1.43 6.82
C ASN A 64 10.79 -1.00 7.90
N LYS A 65 11.11 0.07 8.64
CA LYS A 65 10.20 0.65 9.64
C LYS A 65 8.92 1.17 8.97
N ALA A 66 9.05 1.98 7.91
CA ALA A 66 7.90 2.51 7.19
C ALA A 66 7.06 1.39 6.54
N ALA A 67 7.70 0.36 5.99
CA ALA A 67 6.99 -0.78 5.40
C ALA A 67 6.15 -1.54 6.43
N ARG A 68 6.73 -1.82 7.61
CA ARG A 68 6.03 -2.47 8.72
C ARG A 68 4.89 -1.62 9.25
N GLU A 69 5.13 -0.33 9.51
CA GLU A 69 4.10 0.59 9.99
C GLU A 69 2.95 0.72 8.98
N MET A 70 3.26 0.85 7.68
CA MET A 70 2.25 0.90 6.63
C MET A 70 1.40 -0.37 6.61
N ARG A 71 2.05 -1.55 6.64
CA ARG A 71 1.35 -2.85 6.69
C ARG A 71 0.41 -2.93 7.90
N SER A 72 0.90 -2.66 9.11
CA SER A 72 0.09 -2.74 10.32
C SER A 72 -1.11 -1.79 10.29
N ARG A 73 -0.94 -0.59 9.72
CA ARG A 73 -2.06 0.36 9.58
C ARG A 73 -3.09 -0.08 8.55
N ILE A 74 -2.67 -0.72 7.46
CA ILE A 74 -3.59 -1.28 6.46
C ILE A 74 -4.39 -2.43 7.09
N GLU A 75 -3.72 -3.33 7.80
CA GLU A 75 -4.36 -4.47 8.50
C GLU A 75 -5.36 -3.98 9.54
N ALA A 76 -5.00 -2.96 10.33
CA ALA A 76 -5.91 -2.35 11.30
C ALA A 76 -7.13 -1.70 10.63
N LEU A 77 -6.95 -1.02 9.51
CA LEU A 77 -8.04 -0.35 8.79
C LEU A 77 -8.97 -1.35 8.08
N LEU A 78 -8.42 -2.45 7.57
CA LEU A 78 -9.20 -3.51 6.92
C LEU A 78 -9.86 -4.48 7.92
N GLY A 79 -9.41 -4.50 9.18
CA GLY A 79 -9.87 -5.47 10.18
C GLY A 79 -9.44 -6.91 9.92
N GLN A 80 -8.49 -7.13 9.01
CA GLN A 80 -8.02 -8.45 8.59
C GLN A 80 -6.55 -8.40 8.14
N PRO A 81 -5.83 -9.54 8.11
CA PRO A 81 -4.47 -9.59 7.61
C PRO A 81 -4.38 -9.12 6.15
N ALA A 82 -3.29 -8.44 5.80
CA ALA A 82 -3.02 -7.96 4.45
C ALA A 82 -2.49 -9.09 3.53
N GLY A 83 -3.06 -10.28 3.67
CA GLY A 83 -2.66 -11.48 2.93
C GLY A 83 -2.69 -11.25 1.43
N GLY A 84 -1.66 -11.73 0.72
CA GLY A 84 -1.53 -11.59 -0.73
C GLY A 84 -0.94 -10.26 -1.21
N MET A 85 -1.01 -9.19 -0.41
CA MET A 85 -0.47 -7.88 -0.78
C MET A 85 1.07 -7.83 -0.66
N TRP A 86 1.71 -7.11 -1.59
CA TRP A 86 3.15 -6.86 -1.55
C TRP A 86 3.42 -5.54 -0.86
N VAL A 87 3.77 -5.56 0.43
CA VAL A 87 4.20 -4.38 1.19
C VAL A 87 5.65 -4.55 1.62
N GLY A 88 6.54 -3.64 1.20
CA GLY A 88 7.95 -3.81 1.49
C GLY A 88 8.83 -2.63 1.11
N THR A 89 10.15 -2.85 1.21
CA THR A 89 11.13 -1.91 0.68
C THR A 89 11.50 -2.25 -0.75
N PHE A 90 12.08 -1.30 -1.49
CA PHE A 90 12.63 -1.58 -2.82
C PHE A 90 13.53 -2.82 -2.81
N HIS A 91 14.51 -2.85 -1.92
CA HIS A 91 15.43 -3.99 -1.78
C HIS A 91 14.72 -5.28 -1.36
N GLY A 92 13.79 -5.22 -0.41
CA GLY A 92 13.08 -6.41 0.06
C GLY A 92 12.20 -7.04 -1.01
N LEU A 93 11.47 -6.22 -1.77
CA LEU A 93 10.60 -6.68 -2.85
C LEU A 93 11.42 -7.18 -4.05
N ALA A 94 12.49 -6.48 -4.42
CA ALA A 94 13.42 -6.94 -5.46
C ALA A 94 14.08 -8.27 -5.07
N HIS A 95 14.56 -8.41 -3.84
CA HIS A 95 15.12 -9.67 -3.35
C HIS A 95 14.10 -10.81 -3.39
N ARG A 96 12.84 -10.56 -2.98
CA ARG A 96 11.76 -11.56 -3.10
C ARG A 96 11.53 -11.99 -4.55
N LEU A 97 11.53 -11.04 -5.49
CA LEU A 97 11.35 -11.33 -6.91
C LEU A 97 12.52 -12.15 -7.46
N LEU A 98 13.76 -11.78 -7.14
CA LEU A 98 14.96 -12.52 -7.55
C LEU A 98 15.01 -13.94 -6.97
N ARG A 99 14.52 -14.15 -5.75
CA ARG A 99 14.41 -15.49 -5.15
C ARG A 99 13.36 -16.36 -5.84
N ALA A 100 12.22 -15.77 -6.22
CA ALA A 100 11.16 -16.48 -6.94
C ALA A 100 11.57 -16.86 -8.36
N HIS A 101 12.38 -16.01 -9.02
CA HIS A 101 12.80 -16.16 -10.41
C HIS A 101 14.33 -16.33 -10.53
N TRP A 102 14.90 -17.12 -9.62
CA TRP A 102 16.36 -17.26 -9.53
C TRP A 102 16.97 -17.85 -10.81
N GLN A 103 16.24 -18.74 -11.49
CA GLN A 103 16.68 -19.37 -12.74
C GLN A 103 16.75 -18.36 -13.86
N GLU A 104 15.67 -17.59 -14.06
CA GLU A 104 15.60 -16.54 -15.09
C GLU A 104 16.58 -15.41 -14.82
N ALA A 105 16.88 -15.14 -13.54
CA ALA A 105 17.88 -14.17 -13.12
C ALA A 105 19.32 -14.69 -13.24
N GLY A 106 19.55 -15.97 -13.60
CA GLY A 106 20.88 -16.57 -13.66
C GLY A 106 21.60 -16.64 -12.31
N LEU A 107 20.85 -16.71 -11.21
CA LEU A 107 21.36 -16.79 -9.84
C LEU A 107 21.45 -18.26 -9.39
N PRO A 108 22.21 -18.59 -8.34
CA PRO A 108 22.10 -19.90 -7.71
C PRO A 108 20.74 -20.05 -6.98
N GLN A 109 20.22 -21.28 -6.92
CA GLN A 109 19.12 -21.59 -6.01
C GLN A 109 19.61 -21.40 -4.59
N GLY A 110 18.88 -20.61 -3.80
CA GLY A 110 19.16 -20.48 -2.39
C GLY A 110 17.90 -20.38 -1.56
#